data_AF-A0A7K1J5C6-F1
#
_entry.id   AF-A0A7K1J5C6-F1
#
_cell.length_a   1.000
_cell.length_b   1.000
_cell.length_c   1.000
_cell.angle_alpha   90.00
_cell.angle_beta   90.00
_cell.angle_gamma   90.00
#
_symmetry.space_group_name_H-M   'P 1'
#
loop_
_entity.id
_entity.type
_entity.pdbx_description
1 polymer ?
#
loop_
_entity_poly.entity_id
_entity_poly.type
_entity_poly.pdbx_seq_one_letter_code
_entity_poly.pdbx_strand_id
1 'polypeptide(L)'
;MGIGIAAFISMFFSAIAGLAMGGDTGRMLARQFIVMLAVGVGYGAPAIVWLNERMATWAKLVIALVPGTVIYTFAAWWMGWIPRQYGIWAVLSFIAIMLVLTLIISIICGYVFRGMCAR
;
A
#
# COMPACT_ATOMS: atom_id res chain seq x y z
N MET A 1 -6.88 7.06 -11.30
CA MET A 1 -7.23 8.16 -10.37
C MET A 1 -8.56 7.93 -9.65
N GLY A 2 -9.67 7.59 -10.33
CA GLY A 2 -10.99 7.45 -9.68
C GLY A 2 -11.08 6.43 -8.53
N ILE A 3 -10.44 5.26 -8.64
CA ILE A 3 -10.49 4.21 -7.60
C ILE A 3 -9.87 4.69 -6.27
N GLY A 4 -8.75 5.41 -6.34
CA GLY A 4 -8.07 5.94 -5.15
C GLY A 4 -8.88 7.03 -4.46
N ILE A 5 -9.53 7.91 -5.22
CA ILE A 5 -10.39 8.97 -4.68
C ILE A 5 -11.62 8.36 -4.00
N ALA A 6 -12.26 7.37 -4.64
CA ALA A 6 -13.39 6.66 -4.07
C ALA A 6 -13.03 5.93 -2.77
N ALA A 7 -11.88 5.25 -2.73
CA ALA A 7 -11.38 4.57 -1.54
C ALA A 7 -11.02 5.55 -0.41
N PHE A 8 -10.45 6.72 -0.74
CA PHE A 8 -10.15 7.75 0.24
C PHE A 8 -11.42 8.32 0.88
N ILE A 9 -12.41 8.68 0.04
CA ILE A 9 -13.68 9.24 0.51
C ILE A 9 -14.41 8.22 1.39
N SER A 10 -14.50 6.96 0.96
CA SER A 10 -15.18 5.93 1.74
C SER A 10 -14.52 5.71 3.11
N MET A 11 -13.19 5.63 3.16
CA MET A 11 -12.47 5.46 4.43
C MET A 11 -12.55 6.70 5.33
N PHE A 12 -12.59 7.90 4.75
CA PHE A 12 -12.78 9.13 5.52
C PHE A 12 -14.16 9.18 6.18
N PHE A 13 -15.22 8.84 5.44
CA PHE A 13 -16.56 8.73 6.00
C PHE A 13 -16.65 7.62 7.06
N SER A 14 -16.03 6.46 6.83
CA SER A 14 -15.98 5.38 7.83
C SER A 14 -15.23 5.78 9.10
N ALA A 15 -14.18 6.61 9.00
CA ALA A 15 -13.46 7.13 10.16
C ALA A 15 -14.31 8.13 10.97
N ILE A 16 -15.02 9.05 10.30
CA ILE A 16 -15.92 10.01 10.96
C ILE A 16 -17.09 9.28 11.62
N ALA A 17 -17.74 8.35 10.89
CA ALA A 17 -18.82 7.54 11.43
C ALA A 17 -18.35 6.68 12.60
N GLY A 18 -17.15 6.10 12.52
CA GLY A 18 -16.53 5.35 13.61
C GLY A 18 -16.26 6.21 14.85
N LEU A 19 -15.74 7.43 14.68
CA LEU A 19 -15.54 8.38 15.78
C LEU A 19 -16.86 8.83 16.40
N ALA A 20 -17.92 9.00 15.60
CA ALA A 20 -19.25 9.42 16.04
C ALA A 20 -20.01 8.31 16.79
N MET A 21 -19.87 7.05 16.38
CA MET A 21 -20.53 5.90 17.03
C MET A 21 -19.91 5.52 18.38
N GLY A 22 -18.66 5.92 18.64
CA GLY A 22 -17.94 5.56 19.86
C GLY A 22 -17.65 4.05 19.98
N GLY A 23 -16.92 3.67 21.02
CA GLY A 23 -16.54 2.28 21.28
C GLY A 23 -15.27 1.80 20.55
N ASP A 24 -14.93 0.53 20.76
CA ASP A 24 -13.68 -0.07 20.25
C ASP A 24 -13.64 -0.17 18.72
N THR A 25 -14.79 -0.43 18.09
CA THR A 25 -14.95 -0.48 16.62
C THR A 25 -14.64 0.87 15.98
N GLY A 26 -15.07 1.97 16.62
CA GLY A 26 -14.81 3.33 16.14
C GLY A 26 -13.33 3.73 16.17
N ARG A 27 -12.65 3.39 17.27
CA ARG A 27 -11.19 3.59 17.40
C ARG A 27 -10.40 2.76 16.40
N MET A 28 -10.88 1.55 16.09
CA MET A 28 -10.24 0.67 15.09
C MET A 28 -10.35 1.27 13.68
N LEU A 29 -11.53 1.79 13.30
CA LEU A 29 -11.74 2.46 12.01
C LEU A 29 -10.89 3.73 11.86
N ALA A 30 -10.81 4.56 12.90
CA ALA A 30 -9.96 5.75 12.90
C ALA A 30 -8.47 5.40 12.76
N ARG A 31 -8.01 4.36 13.46
CA ARG A 31 -6.62 3.86 13.30
C ARG A 31 -6.37 3.27 11.91
N GLN A 32 -7.33 2.55 11.34
CA GLN A 32 -7.23 2.05 9.95
C GLN A 32 -7.07 3.18 8.94
N PHE A 33 -7.80 4.27 9.11
CA PHE A 33 -7.69 5.43 8.22
C PHE A 33 -6.31 6.08 8.28
N ILE A 34 -5.77 6.31 9.48
CA ILE A 34 -4.42 6.88 9.66
C ILE A 34 -3.35 5.99 9.01
N VAL A 35 -3.48 4.67 9.19
CA VAL A 35 -2.56 3.69 8.60
C VAL A 35 -2.65 3.68 7.08
N MET A 36 -3.86 3.71 6.52
CA MET A 36 -4.07 3.81 5.07
C MET A 36 -3.53 5.12 4.49
N LEU A 37 -3.62 6.23 5.23
CA LEU A 37 -2.98 7.49 4.85
C LEU A 37 -1.45 7.36 4.80
N ALA A 38 -0.83 6.80 5.83
CA ALA A 38 0.62 6.59 5.87
C ALA A 38 1.11 5.70 4.73
N VAL A 39 0.37 4.63 4.43
CA VAL A 39 0.65 3.72 3.31
C VAL A 39 0.46 4.43 1.97
N GLY A 40 -0.62 5.21 1.82
CA GLY A 40 -0.88 6.01 0.63
C GLY A 40 0.24 7.01 0.35
N VAL A 41 0.77 7.68 1.37
CA VAL A 41 1.94 8.56 1.25
C VAL A 41 3.21 7.74 0.93
N GLY A 42 3.38 6.58 1.57
CA GLY A 42 4.52 5.69 1.35
C GLY A 42 4.65 5.15 -0.08
N TYR A 43 3.52 4.89 -0.75
CA TYR A 43 3.50 4.53 -2.17
C TYR A 43 3.42 5.75 -3.10
N GLY A 44 2.79 6.85 -2.66
CA GLY A 44 2.57 8.04 -3.48
C GLY A 44 3.79 8.96 -3.61
N ALA A 45 4.55 9.16 -2.53
CA ALA A 45 5.74 10.02 -2.52
C ALA A 45 6.87 9.51 -3.44
N PRO A 46 7.24 8.22 -3.44
CA PRO A 46 8.27 7.73 -4.37
C PRO A 46 7.74 7.58 -5.80
N ALA A 47 6.43 7.69 -6.04
CA ALA A 47 5.87 7.70 -7.39
C ALA A 47 6.30 8.92 -8.21
N ILE A 48 6.87 9.97 -7.59
CA ILE A 48 7.44 11.10 -8.34
C ILE A 48 8.57 10.67 -9.28
N VAL A 49 9.22 9.54 -8.99
CA VAL A 49 10.33 9.00 -9.79
C VAL A 49 9.87 8.59 -11.20
N TRP A 50 8.56 8.39 -11.40
CA TRP A 50 7.99 8.14 -12.72
C TRP A 50 8.10 9.34 -13.67
N LEU A 51 8.08 10.58 -13.14
CA LEU A 51 8.24 11.81 -13.92
C LEU A 51 9.65 11.96 -14.53
N ASN A 52 10.64 11.23 -14.02
CA ASN A 52 12.02 11.36 -14.49
C ASN A 52 12.29 10.45 -15.70
N GLU A 53 12.21 10.97 -16.92
CA GLU A 53 12.41 10.19 -18.15
C GLU A 53 13.80 9.55 -18.30
N ARG A 54 14.81 10.04 -17.56
CA ARG A 54 16.20 9.56 -17.65
C ARG A 54 16.48 8.24 -16.92
N MET A 55 15.53 7.73 -16.14
CA MET A 55 15.72 6.50 -15.35
C MET A 55 15.11 5.27 -16.03
N ALA A 56 15.83 4.16 -15.98
CA ALA A 56 15.35 2.88 -16.47
C ALA A 56 14.06 2.45 -15.74
N THR A 57 13.09 1.91 -16.49
CA THR A 57 11.76 1.53 -15.97
C THR A 57 11.82 0.56 -14.79
N TRP A 58 12.82 -0.34 -14.78
CA TRP A 58 13.03 -1.27 -13.67
C TRP A 58 13.47 -0.56 -12.38
N ALA A 59 14.30 0.49 -12.48
CA ALA A 59 14.77 1.26 -11.33
C ALA A 59 13.65 2.14 -10.76
N LYS A 60 12.82 2.73 -11.63
CA LYS A 60 11.60 3.44 -11.22
C LYS A 60 10.65 2.54 -10.44
N LEU A 61 10.50 1.30 -10.91
CA LEU A 61 9.68 0.28 -10.24
C LEU A 61 10.20 -0.02 -8.85
N VAL A 62 11.47 -0.35 -8.69
CA VAL A 62 12.05 -0.66 -7.37
C VAL A 62 11.90 0.52 -6.41
N ILE A 63 12.19 1.74 -6.87
CA ILE A 63 12.13 2.93 -6.02
C ILE A 63 10.68 3.30 -5.64
N ALA A 64 9.70 3.12 -6.54
CA ALA A 64 8.30 3.38 -6.24
C ALA A 64 7.67 2.34 -5.29
N LEU A 65 8.20 1.12 -5.28
CA LEU A 65 7.54 -0.05 -4.71
C LEU A 65 8.12 -0.45 -3.34
N VAL A 66 9.44 -0.37 -3.18
CA VAL A 66 10.13 -0.74 -1.94
C VAL A 66 9.70 0.11 -0.74
N PRO A 67 9.66 1.47 -0.83
CA PRO A 67 9.31 2.30 0.32
C PRO A 67 7.88 2.05 0.81
N GLY A 68 6.94 1.93 -0.12
CA GLY A 68 5.54 1.62 0.19
C GLY A 68 5.38 0.25 0.85
N THR A 69 6.11 -0.76 0.37
CA THR A 69 6.06 -2.12 0.96
C THR A 69 6.61 -2.15 2.38
N VAL A 70 7.69 -1.41 2.64
CA VAL A 70 8.28 -1.30 3.99
C VAL A 70 7.30 -0.60 4.94
N ILE A 71 6.74 0.55 4.53
CA ILE A 71 5.78 1.31 5.33
C ILE A 71 4.53 0.48 5.60
N TYR A 72 4.04 -0.26 4.60
CA TYR A 72 2.89 -1.15 4.76
C TYR A 72 3.15 -2.29 5.73
N THR A 73 4.35 -2.88 5.70
CA THR A 73 4.73 -3.96 6.62
C THR A 73 4.82 -3.45 8.07
N PHE A 74 5.41 -2.27 8.28
CA PHE A 74 5.44 -1.61 9.59
C PHE A 74 4.03 -1.23 10.08
N ALA A 75 3.17 -0.73 9.20
CA ALA A 75 1.82 -0.33 9.56
C ALA A 75 0.92 -1.54 9.86
N ALA A 76 1.05 -2.63 9.10
CA ALA A 76 0.40 -3.91 9.35
C ALA A 76 0.85 -4.53 10.68
N TRP A 77 2.13 -4.34 11.04
CA TRP A 77 2.66 -4.70 12.36
C TRP A 77 1.98 -3.87 13.45
N TRP A 78 1.93 -2.54 13.33
CA TRP A 78 1.31 -1.69 14.35
C TRP A 78 -0.17 -2.00 14.55
N MET A 79 -0.93 -2.22 13.46
CA MET A 79 -2.36 -2.54 13.55
C MET A 79 -2.67 -3.94 14.06
N GLY A 80 -1.67 -4.82 14.17
CA GLY A 80 -1.89 -6.21 14.55
C GLY A 80 -2.65 -7.02 13.48
N TRP A 81 -2.66 -6.55 12.23
CA TRP A 81 -3.20 -7.32 11.10
C TRP A 81 -2.41 -8.60 10.86
N ILE A 82 -1.13 -8.59 11.23
CA ILE A 82 -0.29 -9.78 11.20
C ILE A 82 -0.72 -10.70 12.36
N PRO A 83 -1.20 -11.92 12.07
CA PRO A 83 -1.64 -12.86 13.09
C PRO A 83 -0.43 -13.43 13.84
N ARG A 84 0.10 -12.66 14.80
CA ARG A 84 1.23 -13.07 15.68
C ARG A 84 0.92 -14.32 16.50
N GLN A 85 -0.37 -14.62 16.64
CA GLN A 85 -0.94 -15.70 17.44
C GLN A 85 -0.79 -17.07 16.74
N TYR A 86 -0.53 -17.08 15.43
CA TYR A 86 -0.40 -18.28 14.60
C TYR A 86 1.07 -18.66 14.30
N GLY A 87 2.02 -18.03 15.00
CA GLY A 87 3.45 -18.34 14.91
C GLY A 87 4.23 -17.59 13.82
N ILE A 88 5.57 -17.64 13.90
CA ILE A 88 6.51 -16.95 13.00
C ILE A 88 6.30 -17.32 11.53
N TRP A 89 5.88 -18.55 11.25
CA TRP A 89 5.61 -19.03 9.89
C TRP A 89 4.46 -18.27 9.21
N ALA A 90 3.39 -17.92 9.94
CA ALA A 90 2.29 -17.16 9.37
C ALA A 90 2.72 -15.73 8.99
N VAL A 91 3.59 -15.12 9.79
CA VAL A 91 4.18 -13.81 9.50
C VAL A 91 5.05 -13.87 8.24
N LEU A 92 5.90 -14.89 8.14
CA LEU A 92 6.78 -15.09 6.99
C LEU A 92 5.99 -15.33 5.70
N SER A 93 4.96 -16.16 5.75
CA SER A 93 4.07 -16.41 4.61
C SER A 93 3.34 -15.14 4.17
N PHE A 94 2.90 -14.29 5.11
CA PHE A 94 2.22 -13.04 4.77
C PHE A 94 3.15 -12.03 4.08
N ILE A 95 4.39 -11.90 4.58
CA ILE A 95 5.42 -11.07 3.95
C ILE A 95 5.79 -11.63 2.57
N ALA A 96 5.93 -12.95 2.43
CA ALA A 96 6.22 -13.59 1.16
C ALA A 96 5.10 -13.36 0.12
N ILE A 97 3.83 -13.49 0.52
CA ILE A 97 2.68 -13.23 -0.35
C ILE A 97 2.65 -11.74 -0.77
N MET A 98 2.89 -10.81 0.16
CA MET A 98 2.99 -9.40 -0.18
C MET A 98 4.08 -9.15 -1.22
N LEU A 99 5.29 -9.68 -1.02
CA LEU A 99 6.39 -9.52 -1.98
C LEU A 99 6.06 -10.12 -3.35
N VAL A 100 5.40 -11.27 -3.39
CA VAL A 100 4.96 -11.92 -4.63
C VAL A 100 3.91 -11.08 -5.35
N LEU A 101 2.86 -10.62 -4.67
CA LEU A 101 1.83 -9.76 -5.27
C LEU A 101 2.42 -8.45 -5.78
N THR A 102 3.30 -7.84 -4.99
CA THR A 102 4.05 -6.64 -5.33
C THR A 102 4.91 -6.84 -6.58
N LEU A 103 5.59 -7.99 -6.69
CA LEU A 103 6.32 -8.38 -7.90
C LEU A 103 5.40 -8.60 -9.11
N ILE A 104 4.25 -9.26 -8.93
CA ILE A 104 3.28 -9.51 -10.00
C ILE A 104 2.74 -8.19 -10.55
N ILE A 105 2.31 -7.26 -9.68
CA ILE A 105 1.82 -5.93 -10.08
C ILE A 105 2.94 -5.17 -10.81
N SER A 106 4.16 -5.23 -10.29
CA SER A 106 5.34 -4.64 -10.90
C SER A 106 5.62 -5.19 -12.30
N ILE A 107 5.54 -6.51 -12.49
CA ILE A 107 5.73 -7.16 -13.79
C ILE A 107 4.61 -6.74 -14.76
N ILE A 108 3.35 -6.74 -14.33
CA ILE A 108 2.21 -6.31 -15.15
C ILE A 108 2.40 -4.85 -15.60
N CYS A 109 2.70 -3.93 -14.68
CA CYS A 109 3.01 -2.54 -15.03
C CYS A 109 4.23 -2.46 -15.96
N GLY A 110 5.30 -3.21 -15.70
CA GLY A 110 6.48 -3.27 -16.56
C GLY A 110 6.18 -3.75 -17.98
N TYR A 111 5.32 -4.76 -18.14
CA TYR A 111 4.84 -5.24 -19.44
C TYR A 111 3.97 -4.20 -20.16
N VAL A 112 3.03 -3.56 -19.45
CA VAL A 112 2.18 -2.48 -19.99
C VAL A 112 3.03 -1.29 -20.44
N PHE A 113 4.00 -0.85 -19.61
CA PHE A 113 4.87 0.27 -19.94
C PHE A 113 5.89 -0.07 -21.05
N ARG A 114 6.40 -1.30 -21.12
CA ARG A 114 7.21 -1.74 -22.28
C ARG A 114 6.40 -1.73 -23.58
N GLY A 115 5.10 -2.03 -23.52
CA GLY A 115 4.20 -1.92 -24.68
C GLY A 115 3.97 -0.49 -25.17
N MET A 116 4.19 0.52 -24.33
CA MET A 116 4.01 1.94 -24.68
C MET A 116 5.26 2.59 -25.30
N CYS A 117 6.48 2.11 -25.00
CA CYS A 117 7.71 2.60 -25.64
C CYS A 117 7.99 1.98 -27.02
N ALA A 118 7.17 1.04 -27.48
CA ALA A 118 7.26 0.46 -28.83
C ALA A 118 6.34 1.17 -29.85
N ARG A 119 5.78 2.34 -29.50
CA ARG A 119 5.05 3.22 -30.42
C ARG A 119 5.63 4.62 -30.40
#